data_AF-A0A0L0CY70-F1
#
_entry.id   AF-A0A0L0CY70-F1
#
_cell.length_a   1.000
_cell.length_b   1.000
_cell.length_c   1.000
_cell.angle_alpha   90.00
_cell.angle_beta   90.00
_cell.angle_gamma   90.00
#
_symmetry.space_group_name_H-M   'P 1'
#
loop_
_entity.id
_entity.type
_entity.pdbx_description
1 polymer ?
#
loop_
_entity_poly.entity_id
_entity_poly.type
_entity_poly.pdbx_seq_one_letter_code
_entity_poly.pdbx_strand_id
1 'polypeptide(L)'
;MAQQFSTLHTDIQSDAIPTCICEKSIADKVEKMCLRCGGVLGSGVAPSVGLLGTVAIDQWKNAAITEVTKYALAKGAAKGVAEGNALGINIVIRGIKSVFFIEELDGTSLKSFFTTTAYTDISKIVSVIDTEMSTSCGLSSACSPICGARYTLNIVAQPGKTMVKQKDAITKGVIKFVGIAKDTASFKATQVSSETSSRIITKGNALIEAGFDSSTTSIYASIIVILIIVLIMCFK
;
A
#
# COMPACT_ATOMS: atom_id res chain seq x y z
N MET A 1 -17.62 -39.08 19.68
CA MET A 1 -16.95 -39.63 20.89
C MET A 1 -16.13 -38.50 21.47
N ALA A 2 -16.59 -37.88 22.56
CA ALA A 2 -16.22 -38.23 23.95
C ALA A 2 -14.72 -37.97 24.20
N GLN A 3 -14.24 -37.30 25.24
CA GLN A 3 -14.79 -36.55 26.37
C GLN A 3 -13.61 -35.70 26.90
N GLN A 4 -13.93 -34.66 27.66
CA GLN A 4 -13.01 -33.74 28.32
C GLN A 4 -12.08 -34.36 29.39
N PHE A 5 -10.96 -33.66 29.64
CA PHE A 5 -10.20 -33.47 30.90
C PHE A 5 -9.99 -34.68 31.83
N SER A 6 -8.72 -35.05 32.09
CA SER A 6 -8.12 -34.92 33.44
C SER A 6 -6.64 -35.32 33.49
N THR A 7 -5.91 -34.53 34.27
CA THR A 7 -4.63 -34.73 34.95
C THR A 7 -4.31 -36.17 35.35
N LEU A 8 -3.09 -36.65 35.02
CA LEU A 8 -2.36 -37.68 35.79
C LEU A 8 -0.88 -37.65 35.37
N HIS A 9 -0.02 -37.07 36.19
CA HIS A 9 0.94 -37.78 37.04
C HIS A 9 1.94 -38.67 36.27
N THR A 10 3.17 -38.16 36.24
CA THR A 10 4.46 -38.85 36.12
C THR A 10 4.47 -40.21 36.83
N ASP A 11 4.54 -41.30 36.06
CA ASP A 11 5.57 -42.35 36.19
C ASP A 11 5.35 -43.39 35.09
N ILE A 12 6.20 -43.41 34.05
CA ILE A 12 6.31 -44.57 33.14
C ILE A 12 7.79 -44.84 32.90
N GLN A 13 8.16 -46.02 33.39
CA GLN A 13 9.46 -46.67 33.39
C GLN A 13 10.11 -46.71 31.99
N SER A 14 11.44 -46.63 32.04
CA SER A 14 12.37 -46.21 30.98
C SER A 14 12.61 -47.18 29.81
N ASP A 15 11.80 -48.22 29.57
CA ASP A 15 12.32 -49.38 28.83
C ASP A 15 11.54 -49.86 27.58
N ALA A 16 10.68 -49.05 26.96
CA ALA A 16 9.94 -49.53 25.78
C ALA A 16 9.60 -48.49 24.69
N ILE A 17 10.58 -47.73 24.18
CA ILE A 17 10.46 -47.14 22.82
C ILE A 17 11.75 -47.39 22.03
N PRO A 18 11.73 -48.29 21.02
CA PRO A 18 12.90 -48.61 20.21
C PRO A 18 13.18 -47.49 19.19
N THR A 19 14.39 -46.94 19.31
CA THR A 19 15.20 -46.18 18.33
C THR A 19 14.58 -45.89 16.95
N CYS A 20 13.95 -44.72 16.81
CA CYS A 20 14.05 -43.93 15.57
C CYS A 20 15.16 -42.89 15.77
N ILE A 21 16.23 -43.13 15.02
CA ILE A 21 17.51 -42.44 15.03
C ILE A 21 17.33 -41.07 14.36
N CYS A 22 17.10 -40.03 15.17
CA CYS A 22 17.50 -38.68 14.81
C CYS A 22 18.84 -38.43 15.49
N GLU A 23 19.89 -38.78 14.77
CA GLU A 23 21.30 -38.47 15.02
C GLU A 23 21.45 -37.07 15.65
N LYS A 24 21.96 -37.02 16.90
CA LYS A 24 22.38 -35.81 17.65
C LYS A 24 21.76 -34.52 17.12
N SER A 25 20.56 -34.23 17.62
CA SER A 25 19.84 -32.96 17.49
C SER A 25 20.81 -31.79 17.29
N ILE A 26 20.56 -31.01 16.24
CA ILE A 26 21.27 -29.76 15.92
C ILE A 26 21.39 -28.88 17.17
N ALA A 27 20.46 -28.98 18.12
CA ALA A 27 20.55 -28.32 19.43
C ALA A 27 21.78 -28.73 20.26
N ASP A 28 22.11 -30.03 20.39
CA ASP A 28 23.27 -30.51 21.17
C ASP A 28 24.60 -30.08 20.52
N LYS A 29 24.62 -29.94 19.19
CA LYS A 29 25.79 -29.48 18.42
C LYS A 29 25.97 -27.96 18.50
N VAL A 30 24.88 -27.20 18.50
CA VAL A 30 24.89 -25.74 18.69
C VAL A 30 25.24 -25.39 20.14
N GLU A 31 24.76 -26.15 21.12
CA GLU A 31 25.06 -25.95 22.53
C GLU A 31 26.53 -26.28 22.84
N LYS A 32 27.08 -27.36 22.26
CA LYS A 32 28.53 -27.64 22.34
C LYS A 32 29.41 -26.68 21.54
N MET A 33 28.92 -26.13 20.42
CA MET A 33 29.64 -25.09 19.68
C MET A 33 29.65 -23.77 20.48
N CYS A 34 28.53 -23.41 21.11
CA CYS A 34 28.40 -22.25 21.98
C CYS A 34 29.26 -22.39 23.25
N LEU A 35 29.33 -23.58 23.85
CA LEU A 35 30.22 -23.89 24.98
C LEU A 35 31.70 -24.00 24.56
N ARG A 36 32.03 -24.44 23.34
CA ARG A 36 33.40 -24.38 22.82
C ARG A 36 33.85 -22.97 22.49
N CYS A 37 32.95 -22.13 21.96
CA CYS A 37 33.22 -20.71 21.76
C CYS A 37 33.30 -19.96 23.11
N GLY A 38 32.51 -20.33 24.12
CA GLY A 38 32.61 -19.82 25.49
C GLY A 38 33.84 -20.30 26.26
N GLY A 39 34.28 -21.54 26.03
CA GLY A 39 35.44 -22.16 26.69
C GLY A 39 36.80 -21.68 26.18
N VAL A 40 36.87 -21.19 24.92
CA VAL A 40 38.08 -20.55 24.36
C VAL A 40 38.23 -19.10 24.80
N LEU A 41 37.23 -18.51 25.48
CA LEU A 41 37.29 -17.16 26.04
C LEU A 41 37.98 -17.09 27.43
N GLY A 42 38.40 -18.23 27.99
CA GLY A 42 39.12 -18.29 29.26
C GLY A 42 40.60 -17.90 29.21
N SER A 43 41.18 -17.71 28.02
CA SER A 43 42.60 -17.34 27.90
C SER A 43 42.87 -16.50 26.64
N GLY A 44 42.87 -15.18 26.79
CA GLY A 44 43.66 -14.27 25.94
C GLY A 44 43.06 -13.77 24.61
N VAL A 45 41.85 -14.17 24.20
CA VAL A 45 41.21 -13.70 22.95
C VAL A 45 39.84 -13.05 23.23
N ALA A 46 39.79 -12.13 24.19
CA ALA A 46 38.56 -11.42 24.57
C ALA A 46 38.18 -10.20 23.69
N PRO A 47 39.10 -9.42 23.09
CA PRO A 47 38.67 -8.21 22.37
C PRO A 47 37.99 -8.48 21.02
N SER A 48 38.36 -9.57 20.34
CA SER A 48 37.97 -9.81 18.95
C SER A 48 36.62 -10.54 18.81
N VAL A 49 36.23 -11.43 19.73
CA VAL A 49 34.92 -12.10 19.66
C VAL A 49 33.78 -11.18 20.11
N GLY A 50 34.04 -10.29 21.09
CA GLY A 50 33.12 -9.22 21.45
C GLY A 50 32.92 -8.21 20.31
N LEU A 51 34.00 -7.82 19.63
CA LEU A 51 33.95 -6.89 18.50
C LEU A 51 33.35 -7.51 17.23
N LEU A 52 33.61 -8.78 16.95
CA LEU A 52 33.00 -9.49 15.81
C LEU A 52 31.52 -9.81 16.05
N GLY A 53 31.14 -10.13 17.29
CA GLY A 53 29.75 -10.33 17.69
C GLY A 53 28.92 -9.05 17.59
N THR A 54 29.44 -7.91 18.05
CA THR A 54 28.78 -6.60 17.88
C THR A 54 28.69 -6.21 16.42
N VAL A 55 29.76 -6.36 15.64
CA VAL A 55 29.75 -6.04 14.19
C VAL A 55 28.74 -6.91 13.44
N ALA A 56 28.61 -8.20 13.76
CA ALA A 56 27.62 -9.08 13.15
C ALA A 56 26.17 -8.69 13.53
N ILE A 57 25.92 -8.34 14.80
CA ILE A 57 24.61 -7.88 15.27
C ILE A 57 24.24 -6.54 14.64
N ASP A 58 25.18 -5.60 14.56
CA ASP A 58 24.99 -4.30 13.92
C ASP A 58 24.70 -4.45 12.42
N GLN A 59 25.36 -5.39 11.74
CA GLN A 59 25.06 -5.73 10.35
C GLN A 59 23.65 -6.30 10.19
N TRP A 60 23.19 -7.18 11.08
CA TRP A 60 21.84 -7.74 11.04
C TRP A 60 20.77 -6.69 11.35
N LYS A 61 21.02 -5.80 12.30
CA LYS A 61 20.18 -4.66 12.63
C LYS A 61 20.05 -3.71 11.42
N ASN A 62 21.16 -3.37 10.78
CA ASN A 62 21.16 -2.53 9.57
C ASN A 62 20.44 -3.20 8.40
N ALA A 63 20.59 -4.51 8.22
CA ALA A 63 19.84 -5.26 7.21
C ALA A 63 18.33 -5.23 7.49
N ALA A 64 17.92 -5.43 8.74
CA ALA A 64 16.51 -5.37 9.15
C ALA A 64 15.89 -3.98 8.90
N ILE A 65 16.60 -2.89 9.27
CA ILE A 65 16.16 -1.50 9.02
C ILE A 65 16.04 -1.25 7.51
N THR A 66 16.98 -1.75 6.72
CA THR A 66 16.95 -1.61 5.26
C THR A 66 15.71 -2.28 4.65
N GLU A 67 15.39 -3.50 5.08
CA GLU A 67 14.21 -4.22 4.59
C GLU A 67 12.89 -3.56 5.05
N VAL A 68 12.82 -3.11 6.30
CA VAL A 68 11.67 -2.31 6.79
C VAL A 68 11.48 -1.06 5.95
N THR A 69 12.57 -0.36 5.60
CA THR A 69 12.51 0.86 4.79
C THR A 69 12.01 0.57 3.37
N LYS A 70 12.53 -0.48 2.72
CA LYS A 70 12.04 -0.90 1.39
C LYS A 70 10.55 -1.26 1.41
N TYR A 71 10.13 -2.05 2.39
CA TYR A 71 8.72 -2.42 2.57
C TYR A 71 7.84 -1.19 2.82
N ALA A 72 8.29 -0.28 3.70
CA ALA A 72 7.57 0.94 4.02
C ALA A 72 7.36 1.84 2.80
N LEU A 73 8.41 2.05 1.99
CA LEU A 73 8.35 2.85 0.77
C LEU A 73 7.42 2.22 -0.27
N ALA A 74 7.48 0.90 -0.47
CA ALA A 74 6.59 0.21 -1.40
C ALA A 74 5.11 0.32 -0.97
N LYS A 75 4.84 0.10 0.32
CA LYS A 75 3.48 0.19 0.88
C LYS A 75 2.96 1.62 0.91
N GLY A 76 3.82 2.59 1.21
CA GLY A 76 3.53 4.02 1.16
C GLY A 76 3.17 4.44 -0.26
N ALA A 77 4.00 4.11 -1.24
CA ALA A 77 3.74 4.43 -2.65
C ALA A 77 2.43 3.84 -3.15
N ALA A 78 2.18 2.54 -2.90
CA ALA A 78 0.95 1.87 -3.32
C ALA A 78 -0.30 2.53 -2.71
N LYS A 79 -0.27 2.82 -1.40
CA LYS A 79 -1.38 3.47 -0.71
C LYS A 79 -1.56 4.92 -1.17
N GLY A 80 -0.46 5.64 -1.39
CA GLY A 80 -0.47 7.00 -1.92
C GLY A 80 -1.13 7.07 -3.30
N VAL A 81 -0.73 6.21 -4.23
CA VAL A 81 -1.35 6.14 -5.56
C VAL A 81 -2.85 5.81 -5.46
N ALA A 82 -3.24 4.86 -4.61
CA ALA A 82 -4.64 4.50 -4.44
C ALA A 82 -5.50 5.67 -3.92
N GLU A 83 -5.06 6.34 -2.85
CA GLU A 83 -5.80 7.49 -2.28
C GLU A 83 -5.77 8.72 -3.19
N GLY A 84 -4.64 8.98 -3.86
CA GLY A 84 -4.50 10.05 -4.84
C GLY A 84 -5.45 9.85 -6.02
N ASN A 85 -5.48 8.65 -6.62
CA ASN A 85 -6.37 8.34 -7.73
C ASN A 85 -7.84 8.43 -7.32
N ALA A 86 -8.21 7.91 -6.14
CA ALA A 86 -9.58 8.03 -5.64
C ALA A 86 -10.02 9.50 -5.49
N LEU A 87 -9.12 10.37 -5.01
CA LEU A 87 -9.41 11.80 -4.91
C LEU A 87 -9.51 12.45 -6.29
N GLY A 88 -8.60 12.13 -7.22
CA GLY A 88 -8.62 12.62 -8.60
C GLY A 88 -9.93 12.28 -9.31
N ILE A 89 -10.39 11.04 -9.20
CA ILE A 89 -11.68 10.59 -9.73
C ILE A 89 -12.83 11.43 -9.15
N ASN A 90 -12.88 11.61 -7.82
CA ASN A 90 -13.93 12.40 -7.18
C ASN A 90 -13.97 13.86 -7.65
N ILE A 91 -12.80 14.46 -7.92
CA ILE A 91 -12.72 15.84 -8.45
C ILE A 91 -13.26 15.90 -9.87
N VAL A 92 -12.90 14.94 -10.73
CA VAL A 92 -13.41 14.85 -12.10
C VAL A 92 -14.94 14.66 -12.10
N ILE A 93 -15.46 13.75 -11.27
CA ILE A 93 -16.90 13.54 -11.10
C ILE A 93 -17.60 14.85 -10.70
N ARG A 94 -17.04 15.59 -9.74
CA ARG A 94 -17.60 16.88 -9.31
C ARG A 94 -17.55 17.91 -10.43
N GLY A 95 -16.46 17.96 -11.19
CA GLY A 95 -16.31 18.83 -12.35
C GLY A 95 -17.37 18.53 -13.41
N ILE A 96 -17.60 17.26 -13.70
CA ILE A 96 -18.61 16.82 -14.68
C ILE A 96 -20.01 17.21 -14.23
N LYS A 97 -20.38 16.94 -12.97
CA LYS A 97 -21.69 17.33 -12.40
C LYS A 97 -21.91 18.84 -12.40
N SER A 98 -20.88 19.62 -12.07
CA SER A 98 -20.98 21.07 -11.94
C SER A 98 -21.03 21.80 -13.29
N VAL A 99 -20.22 21.37 -14.26
CA VAL A 99 -20.11 22.04 -15.56
C VAL A 99 -21.15 21.54 -16.55
N PHE A 100 -21.40 20.23 -16.57
CA PHE A 100 -22.24 19.60 -17.58
C PHE A 100 -23.58 19.10 -17.05
N PHE A 101 -23.82 19.13 -15.72
CA PHE A 101 -25.07 18.64 -15.11
C PHE A 101 -25.38 17.17 -15.44
N ILE A 102 -24.33 16.37 -15.61
CA ILE A 102 -24.41 14.94 -15.94
C ILE A 102 -24.29 14.11 -14.67
N GLU A 103 -25.22 13.19 -14.46
CA GLU A 103 -25.17 12.22 -13.34
C GLU A 103 -24.72 10.82 -13.77
N GLU A 104 -24.89 10.51 -15.06
CA GLU A 104 -24.58 9.21 -15.67
C GLU A 104 -23.91 9.43 -17.03
N LEU A 105 -22.90 8.62 -17.34
CA LEU A 105 -22.24 8.60 -18.64
C LEU A 105 -22.36 7.20 -19.22
N ASP A 106 -22.74 7.11 -20.49
CA ASP A 106 -22.82 5.83 -21.21
C ASP A 106 -23.77 4.83 -20.52
N GLY A 107 -24.89 5.33 -20.00
CA GLY A 107 -25.87 4.54 -19.24
C GLY A 107 -25.37 4.01 -17.90
N THR A 108 -24.25 4.51 -17.38
CA THR A 108 -23.69 4.09 -16.09
C THR A 108 -23.41 5.27 -15.17
N SER A 109 -23.48 5.04 -13.86
CA SER A 109 -23.08 6.08 -12.90
C SER A 109 -21.63 6.52 -13.13
N LEU A 110 -21.33 7.80 -12.91
CA LEU A 110 -19.97 8.33 -13.05
C LEU A 110 -18.93 7.53 -12.27
N LYS A 111 -19.28 7.02 -11.07
CA LYS A 111 -18.38 6.15 -10.29
C LYS A 111 -18.03 4.87 -11.05
N SER A 112 -19.02 4.23 -11.66
CA SER A 112 -18.83 3.00 -12.45
C SER A 112 -17.97 3.27 -13.68
N PHE A 113 -18.23 4.37 -14.39
CA PHE A 113 -17.47 4.78 -15.57
C PHE A 113 -15.96 4.90 -15.30
N PHE A 114 -15.60 5.52 -14.16
CA PHE A 114 -14.20 5.70 -13.78
C PHE A 114 -13.55 4.47 -13.13
N THR A 115 -14.25 3.33 -13.01
CA THR A 115 -13.60 2.07 -12.63
C THR A 115 -12.81 1.46 -13.80
N THR A 116 -13.31 1.64 -15.02
CA THR A 116 -12.71 1.10 -16.26
C THR A 116 -12.00 2.17 -17.08
N THR A 117 -12.32 3.44 -16.87
CA THR A 117 -11.75 4.57 -17.61
C THR A 117 -10.87 5.42 -16.71
N ALA A 118 -9.64 5.69 -17.14
CA ALA A 118 -8.74 6.58 -16.43
C ALA A 118 -9.31 8.01 -16.41
N TYR A 119 -9.35 8.65 -15.24
CA TYR A 119 -9.83 10.04 -15.12
C TYR A 119 -8.94 11.06 -15.86
N THR A 120 -7.73 10.64 -16.26
CA THR A 120 -6.80 11.41 -17.08
C THR A 120 -7.02 11.25 -18.59
N ASP A 121 -7.89 10.34 -19.01
CA ASP A 121 -8.22 10.12 -20.44
C ASP A 121 -9.21 11.19 -20.92
N ILE A 122 -8.65 12.37 -21.16
CA ILE A 122 -9.41 13.54 -21.62
C ILE A 122 -10.16 13.23 -22.92
N SER A 123 -9.55 12.51 -23.85
CA SER A 123 -10.16 12.22 -25.15
C SER A 123 -11.44 11.39 -24.99
N LYS A 124 -11.38 10.32 -24.19
CA LYS A 124 -12.54 9.47 -23.94
C LYS A 124 -13.63 10.20 -23.16
N ILE A 125 -13.27 10.95 -22.12
CA ILE A 125 -14.21 11.76 -21.33
C ILE A 125 -14.92 12.78 -22.24
N VAL A 126 -14.17 13.52 -23.06
CA VAL A 126 -14.72 14.49 -24.01
C VAL A 126 -15.66 13.82 -25.00
N SER A 127 -15.27 12.69 -25.57
CA SER A 127 -16.08 11.99 -26.59
C SER A 127 -17.43 11.53 -26.03
N VAL A 128 -17.46 11.00 -24.82
CA VAL A 128 -18.71 10.55 -24.19
C VAL A 128 -19.60 11.75 -23.84
N ILE A 129 -19.04 12.81 -23.25
CA ILE A 129 -19.80 14.04 -22.95
C ILE A 129 -20.36 14.69 -24.22
N ASP A 130 -19.59 14.73 -25.31
CA ASP A 130 -20.01 15.29 -26.59
C ASP A 130 -21.17 14.49 -27.22
N THR A 131 -21.13 13.16 -27.09
CA THR A 131 -22.19 12.26 -27.54
C THR A 131 -23.46 12.44 -26.71
N GLU A 132 -23.33 12.46 -25.38
CA GLU A 132 -24.44 12.71 -24.45
C GLU A 132 -25.09 14.06 -24.70
N MET A 133 -24.28 15.12 -24.87
CA MET A 133 -24.78 16.46 -25.15
C MET A 133 -25.47 16.55 -26.52
N SER A 134 -24.96 15.86 -27.53
CA SER A 134 -25.57 15.87 -28.87
C SER A 134 -26.90 15.10 -28.90
N THR A 135 -26.96 13.97 -28.20
CA THR A 135 -28.16 13.13 -28.09
C THR A 135 -29.24 13.80 -27.24
N SER A 136 -28.84 14.39 -26.11
CA SER A 136 -29.77 15.02 -25.16
C SER A 136 -30.27 16.39 -25.61
N CYS A 137 -29.59 17.07 -26.53
CA CYS A 137 -29.94 18.43 -26.97
C CYS A 137 -30.39 18.51 -28.42
N GLY A 138 -30.98 17.42 -28.92
CA GLY A 138 -31.63 17.34 -30.22
C GLY A 138 -32.96 18.10 -30.28
N LEU A 139 -33.62 18.01 -31.45
CA LEU A 139 -34.77 18.85 -31.84
C LEU A 139 -36.01 18.75 -30.93
N SER A 140 -36.09 17.74 -30.05
CA SER A 140 -37.24 17.43 -29.21
C SER A 140 -36.96 17.44 -27.69
N SER A 141 -35.73 17.67 -27.24
CA SER A 141 -35.32 17.44 -25.83
C SER A 141 -34.58 18.63 -25.19
N ALA A 142 -34.99 19.87 -25.52
CA ALA A 142 -34.42 21.10 -24.94
C ALA A 142 -34.47 21.18 -23.39
N CYS A 143 -35.17 20.26 -22.73
CA CYS A 143 -35.33 20.21 -21.27
C CYS A 143 -34.27 19.39 -20.52
N SER A 144 -33.28 18.78 -21.18
CA SER A 144 -32.23 18.06 -20.45
C SER A 144 -31.25 19.04 -19.76
N PRO A 145 -30.87 18.85 -18.48
CA PRO A 145 -29.96 19.74 -17.76
C PRO A 145 -28.62 19.98 -18.47
N ILE A 146 -28.12 18.98 -19.20
CA ILE A 146 -26.90 19.05 -20.01
C ILE A 146 -26.97 20.09 -21.13
N CYS A 147 -28.18 20.41 -21.63
CA CYS A 147 -28.36 21.45 -22.65
C CYS A 147 -28.15 22.85 -22.08
N GLY A 148 -28.41 23.01 -20.77
CA GLY A 148 -28.02 24.20 -20.02
C GLY A 148 -26.50 24.43 -20.04
N ALA A 149 -25.70 23.36 -20.11
CA ALA A 149 -24.24 23.47 -20.17
C ALA A 149 -23.75 24.17 -21.44
N ARG A 150 -24.52 24.18 -22.55
CA ARG A 150 -24.17 24.94 -23.76
C ARG A 150 -24.09 26.45 -23.49
N TYR A 151 -24.92 26.96 -22.58
CA TYR A 151 -24.85 28.35 -22.13
C TYR A 151 -23.62 28.58 -21.25
N THR A 152 -23.37 27.70 -20.27
CA THR A 152 -22.18 27.74 -19.39
C THR A 152 -20.87 27.73 -20.20
N LEU A 153 -20.85 26.97 -21.28
CA LEU A 153 -19.69 26.81 -22.17
C LEU A 153 -19.62 27.86 -23.29
N ASN A 154 -20.59 28.79 -23.36
CA ASN A 154 -20.70 29.80 -24.42
C ASN A 154 -20.68 29.22 -25.85
N ILE A 155 -21.31 28.06 -26.05
CA ILE A 155 -21.41 27.38 -27.36
C ILE A 155 -22.61 27.91 -28.16
N VAL A 156 -23.53 28.64 -27.51
CA VAL A 156 -24.73 29.19 -28.15
C VAL A 156 -24.35 30.31 -29.13
N ALA A 157 -25.03 30.34 -30.28
CA ALA A 157 -24.84 31.37 -31.30
C ALA A 157 -25.04 32.78 -30.72
N GLN A 158 -23.97 33.59 -30.67
CA GLN A 158 -24.05 35.00 -30.29
C GLN A 158 -23.84 35.87 -31.54
N PRO A 159 -24.76 36.80 -31.87
CA PRO A 159 -24.59 37.71 -33.00
C PRO A 159 -23.25 38.46 -32.91
N GLY A 160 -22.49 38.45 -34.01
CA GLY A 160 -21.18 39.12 -34.09
C GLY A 160 -19.99 38.37 -33.48
N LYS A 161 -20.17 37.14 -32.97
CA LYS A 161 -19.06 36.30 -32.49
C LYS A 161 -18.87 35.05 -33.34
N THR A 162 -17.62 34.60 -33.45
CA THR A 162 -17.27 33.33 -34.09
C THR A 162 -17.88 32.17 -33.32
N MET A 163 -18.49 31.21 -34.03
CA MET A 163 -19.08 30.05 -33.39
C MET A 163 -17.99 29.18 -32.75
N VAL A 164 -18.19 28.79 -31.50
CA VAL A 164 -17.31 27.85 -30.79
C VAL A 164 -17.77 26.43 -31.10
N LYS A 165 -16.85 25.56 -31.54
CA LYS A 165 -17.16 24.13 -31.72
C LYS A 165 -17.44 23.50 -30.36
N GLN A 166 -18.53 22.75 -30.25
CA GLN A 166 -18.97 22.09 -29.01
C GLN A 166 -17.82 21.26 -28.38
N LYS A 167 -17.20 20.40 -29.18
CA LYS A 167 -16.09 19.55 -28.74
C LYS A 167 -14.88 20.32 -28.20
N ASP A 168 -14.56 21.48 -28.78
CA ASP A 168 -13.45 22.32 -28.31
C ASP A 168 -13.75 22.95 -26.94
N ALA A 169 -14.99 23.40 -26.74
CA ALA A 169 -15.43 23.95 -25.46
C ALA A 169 -15.50 22.89 -24.35
N ILE A 170 -16.02 21.69 -24.67
CA ILE A 170 -16.01 20.54 -23.76
C ILE A 170 -14.56 20.19 -23.39
N THR A 171 -13.67 20.10 -24.38
CA THR A 171 -12.24 19.80 -24.16
C THR A 171 -11.59 20.79 -23.19
N LYS A 172 -11.82 22.10 -23.37
CA LYS A 172 -11.31 23.12 -22.45
C LYS A 172 -11.84 22.95 -21.03
N GLY A 173 -13.15 22.66 -20.89
CA GLY A 173 -13.77 22.37 -19.60
C GLY A 173 -13.14 21.16 -18.91
N VAL A 174 -13.00 20.05 -19.65
CA VAL A 174 -12.42 18.79 -19.17
C VAL A 174 -10.97 18.96 -18.74
N ILE A 175 -10.14 19.61 -19.55
CA ILE A 175 -8.74 19.89 -19.21
C ILE A 175 -8.61 20.62 -17.87
N LYS A 176 -9.50 21.60 -17.60
CA LYS A 176 -9.42 22.39 -16.37
C LYS A 176 -9.59 21.54 -15.12
N PHE A 177 -10.66 20.75 -15.02
CA PHE A 177 -10.88 19.92 -13.82
C PHE A 177 -10.01 18.67 -13.78
N VAL A 178 -9.58 18.12 -14.93
CA VAL A 178 -8.60 17.01 -14.97
C VAL A 178 -7.22 17.50 -14.51
N GLY A 179 -6.82 18.72 -14.86
CA GLY A 179 -5.59 19.34 -14.35
C GLY A 179 -5.61 19.48 -12.83
N ILE A 180 -6.68 20.09 -12.30
CA ILE A 180 -6.89 20.21 -10.84
C ILE A 180 -6.89 18.84 -10.16
N ALA A 181 -7.54 17.84 -10.78
CA ALA A 181 -7.58 16.48 -10.26
C ALA A 181 -6.18 15.85 -10.22
N LYS A 182 -5.36 16.04 -11.26
CA LYS A 182 -4.00 15.51 -11.33
C LYS A 182 -3.09 16.13 -10.27
N ASP A 183 -3.14 17.45 -10.11
CA ASP A 183 -2.32 18.15 -9.12
C ASP A 183 -2.72 17.76 -7.69
N THR A 184 -4.02 17.72 -7.42
CA THR A 184 -4.54 17.34 -6.10
C THR A 184 -4.28 15.86 -5.78
N ALA A 185 -4.41 14.97 -6.78
CA ALA A 185 -4.10 13.55 -6.64
C ALA A 185 -2.60 13.33 -6.35
N SER A 186 -1.72 14.03 -7.07
CA SER A 186 -0.27 13.97 -6.86
C SER A 186 0.14 14.44 -5.47
N PHE A 187 -0.43 15.56 -5.02
CA PHE A 187 -0.22 16.08 -3.67
C PHE A 187 -0.68 15.06 -2.61
N LYS A 188 -1.91 14.54 -2.74
CA LYS A 188 -2.46 13.56 -1.80
C LYS A 188 -1.65 12.26 -1.79
N ALA A 189 -1.22 11.79 -2.96
CA ALA A 189 -0.39 10.60 -3.08
C ALA A 189 0.95 10.76 -2.37
N THR A 190 1.59 11.91 -2.53
CA THR A 190 2.86 12.24 -1.86
C THR A 190 2.69 12.31 -0.35
N GLN A 191 1.64 13.00 0.13
CA GLN A 191 1.31 13.09 1.55
C GLN A 191 1.10 11.71 2.17
N VAL A 192 0.19 10.91 1.60
CA VAL A 192 -0.18 9.59 2.14
C VAL A 192 0.99 8.62 2.07
N SER A 193 1.79 8.69 1.00
CA SER A 193 3.00 7.89 0.85
C SER A 193 4.02 8.20 1.94
N SER A 194 4.29 9.48 2.18
CA SER A 194 5.21 9.93 3.23
C SER A 194 4.72 9.53 4.63
N GLU A 195 3.47 9.84 4.96
CA GLU A 195 2.88 9.51 6.27
C GLU A 195 2.86 7.99 6.53
N THR A 196 2.51 7.20 5.51
CA THR A 196 2.45 5.74 5.63
C THR A 196 3.84 5.15 5.77
N SER A 197 4.80 5.60 4.96
CA SER A 197 6.19 5.14 5.02
C SER A 197 6.81 5.48 6.38
N SER A 198 6.69 6.74 6.81
CA SER A 198 7.20 7.21 8.10
C SER A 198 6.61 6.41 9.26
N ARG A 199 5.29 6.18 9.28
CA ARG A 199 4.65 5.38 10.33
C ARG A 199 5.16 3.95 10.38
N ILE A 200 5.40 3.32 9.23
CA ILE A 200 5.92 1.94 9.17
C ILE A 200 7.38 1.92 9.61
N ILE A 201 8.22 2.84 9.14
CA ILE A 201 9.63 2.94 9.53
C ILE A 201 9.76 3.17 11.03
N THR A 202 9.03 4.14 11.60
CA THR A 202 9.09 4.44 13.03
C THR A 202 8.70 3.23 13.88
N LYS A 203 7.60 2.54 13.52
CA LYS A 203 7.17 1.34 14.24
C LYS A 203 8.13 0.16 14.05
N GLY A 204 8.61 -0.06 12.83
CA GLY A 204 9.55 -1.14 12.52
C GLY A 204 10.88 -0.96 13.22
N ASN A 205 11.44 0.26 13.19
CA ASN A 205 12.69 0.57 13.89
C ASN A 205 12.51 0.42 15.40
N ALA A 206 11.41 0.92 16.00
CA ALA A 206 11.17 0.75 17.43
C ALA A 206 11.10 -0.74 17.85
N LEU A 207 10.50 -1.60 17.03
CA LEU A 207 10.46 -3.05 17.27
C LEU A 207 11.84 -3.71 17.10
N ILE A 208 12.62 -3.25 16.13
CA ILE A 208 14.01 -3.70 15.92
C ILE A 208 14.84 -3.31 17.14
N GLU A 209 14.89 -2.03 17.52
CA GLU A 209 15.63 -1.55 18.70
C GLU A 209 15.24 -2.32 19.96
N ALA A 210 13.93 -2.44 20.25
CA ALA A 210 13.46 -3.21 21.41
C ALA A 210 13.85 -4.69 21.37
N GLY A 211 13.93 -5.29 20.17
CA GLY A 211 14.39 -6.66 19.98
C GLY A 211 15.89 -6.85 20.22
N PHE A 212 16.70 -5.84 19.88
CA PHE A 212 18.17 -5.88 20.06
C PHE A 212 18.62 -5.39 21.44
N ASP A 213 17.87 -4.49 22.10
CA ASP A 213 18.21 -3.91 23.41
C ASP A 213 17.70 -4.73 24.61
N SER A 214 16.78 -5.67 24.40
CA SER A 214 16.23 -6.49 25.48
C SER A 214 17.31 -7.41 26.07
N SER A 215 17.68 -7.16 27.34
CA SER A 215 18.66 -7.94 28.12
C SER A 215 18.18 -9.34 28.50
N THR A 216 17.00 -9.74 28.03
CA THR A 216 16.47 -11.11 28.13
C THR A 216 16.30 -11.70 26.73
N THR A 217 17.14 -12.70 26.40
CA THR A 217 16.95 -13.74 25.38
C THR A 217 17.11 -13.37 23.89
N SER A 218 18.30 -13.64 23.35
CA SER A 218 18.61 -13.83 21.91
C SER A 218 17.56 -14.68 21.15
N ILE A 219 16.83 -15.54 21.87
CA ILE A 219 15.75 -16.40 21.36
C ILE A 219 14.50 -15.58 20.96
N TYR A 220 14.07 -14.60 21.76
CA TYR A 220 12.88 -13.79 21.44
C TYR A 220 13.15 -12.79 20.30
N ALA A 221 14.35 -12.22 20.24
CA ALA A 221 14.77 -11.39 19.12
C ALA A 221 14.72 -12.18 17.80
N SER A 222 15.22 -13.42 17.82
CA SER A 222 15.16 -14.34 16.67
C SER A 222 13.72 -14.67 16.27
N ILE A 223 12.83 -14.94 17.23
CA ILE A 223 11.41 -15.24 16.97
C ILE A 223 10.68 -14.02 16.38
N ILE A 224 10.90 -12.81 16.91
CA ILE A 224 10.27 -11.59 16.40
C ILE A 224 10.76 -11.27 14.98
N VAL A 225 12.06 -11.42 14.72
CA VAL A 225 12.62 -11.25 13.37
C VAL A 225 12.01 -12.26 12.40
N ILE A 226 11.89 -13.54 12.79
CA ILE A 226 11.25 -14.56 11.96
C ILE A 226 9.77 -14.22 11.74
N LEU A 227 9.03 -13.75 12.75
CA LEU A 227 7.63 -13.34 12.59
C LEU A 227 7.48 -12.14 11.66
N ILE A 228 8.38 -11.16 11.72
CA ILE A 228 8.41 -10.02 10.80
C ILE A 228 8.71 -10.48 9.37
N ILE A 229 9.71 -11.36 9.18
CA ILE A 229 10.04 -11.92 7.87
C ILE A 229 8.88 -12.75 7.31
N VAL A 230 8.25 -13.61 8.12
CA VAL A 230 7.09 -14.42 7.73
C VAL A 230 5.90 -13.52 7.40
N LEU A 231 5.63 -12.46 8.18
CA LEU A 231 4.60 -11.47 7.87
C LEU A 231 4.89 -10.74 6.55
N ILE A 232 6.15 -10.45 6.24
CA ILE A 232 6.53 -9.81 4.97
C ILE A 232 6.42 -10.80 3.80
N MET A 233 6.78 -12.08 3.99
CA MET A 233 6.71 -13.12 2.96
C MET A 233 5.29 -13.62 2.68
N CYS A 234 4.39 -13.66 3.68
CA CYS A 234 3.01 -14.10 3.50
C CYS A 234 2.06 -12.98 3.00
N PHE A 235 2.49 -11.72 3.01
CA PHE A 235 1.74 -10.58 2.46
C PHE A 235 2.25 -10.13 1.08
N LYS A 236 3.07 -10.95 0.43
CA LYS A 236 3.43 -10.84 -0.99
C LYS A 236 2.52 -11.73 -1.82
#